data_AF-A0A1S2NW74-F1
#
_entry.id   AF-A0A1S2NW74-F1
#
_cell.length_a   1.000
_cell.length_b   1.000
_cell.length_c   1.000
_cell.angle_alpha   90.00
_cell.angle_beta   90.00
_cell.angle_gamma   90.00
#
_symmetry.space_group_name_H-M   'P 1'
#
loop_
_entity.id
_entity.type
_entity.pdbx_description
1 polymer ?
#
loop_
_entity_poly.entity_id
_entity_poly.type
_entity_poly.pdbx_seq_one_letter_code
_entity_poly.pdbx_strand_id
1 'polypeptide(L)' 'MHSVRGVEGVASSGWALEQGDSGGLVFSVASSTARQARGLVSASNSDTDHSTIYWTEAPDILSTLGVSMQNVT' A
#
# COMPACT_ATOMS: atom_id res chain seq x y z
N MET A 1 -14.53 17.66 0.34
CA MET A 1 -14.73 16.22 0.09
C MET A 1 -13.47 15.71 -0.59
N HIS A 2 -12.70 14.84 0.06
CA HIS A 2 -11.47 14.27 -0.48
C HIS A 2 -11.71 12.77 -0.68
N SER A 3 -12.09 12.36 -1.89
CA SER A 3 -12.14 10.95 -2.26
C SER A 3 -10.74 10.53 -2.67
N VAL A 4 -9.99 9.98 -1.73
CA VAL A 4 -8.72 9.32 -2.05
C VAL A 4 -9.03 7.99 -2.72
N ARG A 5 -8.24 7.60 -3.73
CA ARG A 5 -8.39 6.28 -4.34
C ARG A 5 -7.81 5.24 -3.38
N GLY A 6 -8.69 4.59 -2.63
CA GLY A 6 -8.34 3.35 -1.93
C GLY A 6 -8.26 2.21 -2.93
N VAL A 7 -7.27 1.34 -2.76
CA VAL A 7 -7.15 0.12 -3.55
C VAL A 7 -7.31 -1.08 -2.63
N GLU A 8 -8.03 -2.08 -3.12
CA GLU A 8 -8.19 -3.39 -2.48
C GLU A 8 -7.33 -4.43 -3.20
N GLY A 9 -6.64 -5.24 -2.43
CA GLY A 9 -5.99 -6.46 -2.88
C GLY A 9 -6.49 -7.65 -2.08
N VAL A 10 -6.46 -8.83 -2.71
CA VAL A 10 -6.81 -10.09 -2.08
C VAL A 10 -5.68 -11.07 -2.32
N ALA A 11 -5.16 -11.68 -1.25
CA ALA A 11 -4.19 -12.75 -1.35
C ALA A 11 -4.83 -13.95 -2.05
N SER A 12 -4.19 -14.44 -3.11
CA SER A 12 -4.65 -15.65 -3.81
C SER A 12 -4.54 -16.90 -2.95
N SER A 13 -3.67 -16.89 -1.93
CA SER A 13 -3.50 -17.94 -0.93
C SER A 13 -2.73 -17.39 0.27
N GLY A 14 -3.08 -17.79 1.49
CA GLY A 14 -2.37 -17.39 2.70
C GLY A 14 -2.76 -16.00 3.21
N TRP A 15 -1.81 -15.28 3.79
CA TRP A 15 -2.03 -13.98 4.44
C TRP A 15 -1.54 -12.84 3.56
N ALA A 16 -2.34 -11.77 3.48
CA ALA A 16 -2.01 -10.49 2.87
C ALA A 16 -1.41 -9.51 3.89
N LEU A 17 -1.91 -9.51 5.14
CA LEU A 17 -1.44 -8.64 6.23
C LEU A 17 -1.83 -9.16 7.62
N GLU A 18 -1.20 -8.60 8.66
CA GLU A 18 -1.52 -8.82 10.07
C GLU A 18 -1.66 -7.49 10.84
N GLN A 19 -2.25 -7.53 12.03
CA GLN A 19 -2.28 -6.40 12.95
C GLN A 19 -0.88 -5.84 13.21
N GLY A 20 -0.74 -4.53 13.02
CA GLY A 20 0.54 -3.82 13.12
C GLY A 20 1.20 -3.50 11.78
N ASP A 21 0.74 -4.07 10.67
CA ASP A 21 1.26 -3.77 9.32
C ASP A 21 0.80 -2.40 8.77
N SER A 22 -0.12 -1.73 9.46
CA SER A 22 -0.61 -0.39 9.08
C SER A 22 0.54 0.61 8.89
N GLY A 23 0.53 1.32 7.76
CA GLY A 23 1.62 2.20 7.35
C GLY A 23 2.78 1.49 6.63
N GLY A 24 2.72 0.16 6.49
CA GLY A 24 3.69 -0.62 5.71
C GLY A 24 3.70 -0.22 4.23
N LEU A 25 4.86 -0.35 3.58
CA LEU A 25 5.02 -0.01 2.17
C LEU A 25 4.44 -1.10 1.25
N VAL A 26 3.48 -0.70 0.41
CA VAL A 26 3.04 -1.52 -0.73
C VAL A 26 3.86 -1.11 -1.96
N PHE A 27 4.48 -2.07 -2.63
CA PHE A 27 5.25 -1.83 -3.86
C PHE A 27 5.08 -2.97 -4.86
N SER A 28 5.18 -2.67 -6.15
CA SER A 28 5.27 -3.67 -7.21
C SER A 28 6.73 -3.88 -7.62
N VAL A 29 7.08 -5.13 -7.90
CA VAL A 29 8.38 -5.51 -8.46
C VAL A 29 8.25 -5.53 -9.98
N ALA A 30 8.92 -4.61 -10.67
CA ALA A 30 8.94 -4.55 -12.13
C ALA A 30 10.13 -5.34 -12.71
N SER A 31 11.25 -5.40 -11.98
CA SER A 31 12.42 -6.20 -12.32
C SER A 31 13.26 -6.48 -11.06
N SER A 32 14.41 -7.15 -11.21
CA SER A 32 15.35 -7.37 -10.11
C SER A 32 15.90 -6.07 -9.49
N THR A 33 15.90 -4.97 -10.24
CA THR A 33 16.44 -3.67 -9.82
C THR A 33 15.41 -2.54 -9.83
N ALA A 34 14.17 -2.81 -10.25
CA ALA A 34 13.11 -1.81 -10.34
C ALA A 34 11.92 -2.21 -9.46
N ARG A 35 11.60 -1.31 -8.52
CA ARG A 35 10.41 -1.39 -7.67
C ARG A 35 9.65 -0.07 -7.78
N GLN A 36 8.33 -0.14 -7.73
CA GLN A 36 7.47 1.04 -7.76
C GLN A 36 6.63 1.08 -6.49
N ALA A 37 6.74 2.16 -5.73
CA ALA A 37 5.85 2.39 -4.60
C ALA A 37 4.40 2.51 -5.11
N ARG A 38 3.50 1.75 -4.49
CA ARG A 38 2.08 1.73 -4.81
C ARG A 38 1.25 2.42 -3.75
N GLY A 39 1.68 2.38 -2.49
CA GLY A 39 0.96 3.03 -1.41
C GLY A 39 1.41 2.59 -0.03
N LEU A 40 0.60 2.95 0.97
CA LEU A 40 0.79 2.53 2.35
C LEU A 40 -0.44 1.76 2.84
N VAL A 41 -0.19 0.63 3.51
CA VAL A 41 -1.25 -0.22 4.09
C VAL A 41 -2.12 0.60 5.03
N SER A 42 -3.44 0.49 4.88
CA SER A 42 -4.40 1.19 5.72
C SER A 42 -5.20 0.24 6.61
N ALA A 43 -5.68 -0.88 6.07
CA ALA A 43 -6.60 -1.78 6.77
C ALA A 43 -6.74 -3.15 6.08
N SER A 44 -7.51 -4.05 6.71
CA SER A 44 -8.15 -5.24 6.13
C SER A 44 -9.69 -5.09 6.21
N ASN A 45 -10.44 -5.95 5.50
CA ASN A 45 -11.90 -6.01 5.60
C ASN A 45 -12.40 -6.63 6.92
N SER A 46 -11.50 -7.27 7.68
CA SER A 46 -11.81 -7.95 8.94
C SER A 46 -10.54 -8.13 9.78
N ASP A 47 -10.71 -8.12 11.10
CA ASP A 47 -9.63 -8.40 12.06
C ASP A 47 -9.24 -9.88 12.09
N THR A 48 -10.08 -10.77 11.55
CA THR A 48 -9.83 -12.23 11.53
C THR A 48 -9.58 -12.78 10.14
N ASP A 49 -9.86 -11.99 9.10
CA ASP A 49 -9.55 -12.36 7.72
C ASP A 49 -8.31 -11.59 7.27
N HIS A 50 -7.19 -12.30 7.29
CA HIS A 50 -5.88 -11.77 6.90
C HIS A 50 -5.69 -11.78 5.39
N SER A 51 -6.68 -12.18 4.58
CA SER A 51 -6.52 -12.36 3.14
C SER A 51 -6.76 -11.09 2.31
N THR A 52 -7.30 -10.02 2.89
CA THR A 52 -7.52 -8.76 2.18
C THR A 52 -6.60 -7.65 2.68
N ILE A 53 -6.25 -6.75 1.76
CA ILE A 53 -5.41 -5.59 2.04
C ILE A 53 -5.99 -4.35 1.39
N TYR A 54 -6.12 -3.28 2.16
CA TYR A 54 -6.42 -1.96 1.65
C TYR A 54 -5.19 -1.06 1.75
N TRP A 55 -4.98 -0.22 0.74
CA TRP A 55 -3.95 0.81 0.80
C TRP A 55 -4.39 2.11 0.13
N THR A 56 -3.78 3.19 0.59
CA THR A 56 -3.89 4.53 -0.01
C THR A 56 -2.80 4.68 -1.06
N GLU A 57 -3.14 5.09 -2.29
CA GLU A 57 -2.14 5.17 -3.36
C GLU A 57 -1.04 6.22 -3.09
N ALA A 58 0.20 5.85 -3.39
CA ALA A 58 1.38 6.71 -3.16
C ALA A 58 1.28 8.07 -3.88
N PRO A 59 0.86 8.17 -5.17
CA PRO A 59 0.66 9.46 -5.83
C PRO A 59 -0.29 10.40 -5.07
N ASP A 60 -1.37 9.86 -4.49
CA ASP A 60 -2.34 10.66 -3.75
C ASP A 60 -1.73 11.20 -2.44
N ILE A 61 -0.95 10.37 -1.73
CA ILE A 61 -0.23 10.76 -0.51
C ILE A 61 0.80 11.85 -0.83
N LEU A 62 1.66 11.60 -1.82
CA LEU A 62 2.74 12.50 -2.21
C LEU A 62 2.19 13.86 -2.68
N SER A 63 1.15 13.84 -3.52
CA SER A 63 0.49 15.06 -3.99
C SER A 63 -0.18 15.84 -2.87
N THR A 64 -0.82 15.15 -1.92
CA THR A 64 -1.49 15.79 -0.78
C THR A 64 -0.48 16.47 0.15
N LEU A 65 0.67 15.83 0.37
CA LEU A 65 1.72 16.34 1.25
C LEU A 65 2.70 17.30 0.56
N GLY A 66 2.65 17.43 -0.76
CA GLY A 66 3.59 18.25 -1.53
C GLY A 66 5.03 17.73 -1.46
N VAL A 67 5.20 16.41 -1.37
CA VAL A 67 6.52 15.76 -1.25
C VAL A 67 6.78 14.81 -2.41
N SER A 68 8.04 14.49 -2.65
CA SER A 68 8.48 13.51 -3.64
C SER A 68 9.33 12.42 -2.98
N MET A 69 9.31 11.21 -3.54
CA MET A 69 10.26 10.17 -3.10
C MET A 69 11.68 10.56 -3.48
N GLN A 70 12.58 10.52 -2.50
CA GLN A 70 14.00 10.77 -2.73
C GLN A 70 14.70 9.47 -3.12
N ASN A 71 15.51 9.52 -4.18
CA ASN A 71 16.45 8.44 -4.47
C ASN A 71 17.65 8.61 -3.53
N VAL A 72 17.93 7.60 -2.71
CA VAL A 72 19.10 7.56 -1.84
C VAL A 72 19.99 6.42 -2.35
N THR A 73 21.12 6.78 -2.95
CA THR A 73 22.16 5.87 -3.45
C THR A 73 23.28 5.72 -2.46
#